data_AF-V5FZD3-F1
#
_entry.id   AF-V5FZD3-F1
#
_cell.length_a   1.000
_cell.length_b   1.000
_cell.length_c   1.000
_cell.angle_alpha   90.00
_cell.angle_beta   90.00
_cell.angle_gamma   90.00
#
_symmetry.space_group_name_H-M   'P 1'
#
loop_
_entity.id
_entity.type
_entity.pdbx_description
1 polymer ?
#
loop_
_entity_poly.entity_id
_entity_poly.type
_entity_poly.pdbx_seq_one_letter_code
_entity_poly.pdbx_strand_id
1 'polypeptide(L)'
;MHANMIGSFVLCFCVLFGQLNASAIPMWEFLSKQEKMSFLYSLFANQVESFCESSTLKNCNKELLKYGLSTLKSMSEDVLDATDPYQRDANTIIWTSLMKGHPLANSVPKVSSSSSTAKPNSYDDDESFGDDPYADFGSESAASAKIDNVYRLPPPEGFVQKLEIG
;
A
#
# COMPACT_ATOMS: atom_id res chain seq x y z
N MET A 1 48.62 -30.59 -1.87
CA MET A 1 48.18 -29.76 -0.72
C MET A 1 48.07 -28.26 -1.04
N HIS A 2 48.82 -27.72 -2.00
CA HIS A 2 48.77 -26.30 -2.37
C HIS A 2 47.43 -25.80 -2.97
N ALA A 3 46.78 -26.59 -3.85
CA ALA A 3 45.56 -26.17 -4.56
C ALA A 3 44.35 -25.97 -3.63
N ASN A 4 44.22 -26.79 -2.59
CA ASN A 4 43.11 -26.71 -1.63
C ASN A 4 43.24 -25.48 -0.71
N MET A 5 44.49 -25.09 -0.41
CA MET A 5 44.78 -23.90 0.39
C MET A 5 44.46 -22.62 -0.39
N ILE A 6 44.81 -22.59 -1.68
CA ILE A 6 44.50 -21.46 -2.58
C ILE A 6 42.99 -21.31 -2.79
N GLY A 7 42.25 -22.42 -2.97
CA GLY A 7 40.79 -22.39 -3.08
C GLY A 7 40.09 -21.89 -1.81
N SER A 8 40.62 -22.25 -0.63
CA SER A 8 40.10 -21.79 0.66
C SER A 8 40.34 -20.29 0.89
N PHE A 9 41.51 -19.77 0.50
CA PHE A 9 41.78 -18.33 0.56
C PHE A 9 40.90 -17.52 -0.39
N VAL A 10 40.66 -18.00 -1.61
CA VAL A 10 39.80 -17.31 -2.60
C VAL A 10 38.34 -17.26 -2.13
N LEU A 11 37.80 -18.36 -1.60
CA LEU A 11 36.44 -18.38 -1.04
C LEU A 11 36.29 -17.45 0.17
N CYS A 12 37.31 -17.40 1.04
CA CYS A 12 37.29 -16.52 2.22
C CYS A 12 37.31 -15.04 1.83
N PHE A 13 38.06 -14.67 0.78
CA PHE A 13 38.04 -13.31 0.23
C PHE A 13 36.66 -12.94 -0.36
N CYS A 14 35.99 -13.83 -1.11
CA CYS A 14 34.68 -13.51 -1.69
C CYS A 14 33.58 -13.22 -0.65
N VAL A 15 33.61 -13.89 0.51
CA VAL A 15 32.63 -13.66 1.59
C VAL A 15 32.87 -12.33 2.30
N LEU A 16 34.12 -11.88 2.40
CA LEU A 16 34.48 -10.61 3.02
C LEU A 16 34.16 -9.40 2.13
N PHE A 17 34.24 -9.55 0.81
CA PHE A 17 33.91 -8.48 -0.16
C PHE A 17 32.47 -8.52 -0.69
N GLY A 18 31.70 -9.58 -0.39
CA GLY A 18 30.31 -9.76 -0.84
C GLY A 18 29.26 -8.92 -0.11
N GLN A 19 29.64 -8.11 0.88
CA GLN A 19 28.74 -7.19 1.59
C GLN A 19 28.52 -5.89 0.79
N LEU A 20 28.26 -6.01 -0.52
CA LEU A 20 27.73 -4.91 -1.30
C LEU A 20 26.24 -4.81 -0.95
N ASN A 21 25.89 -3.90 -0.05
CA ASN A 21 24.51 -3.49 0.13
C ASN A 21 24.05 -2.89 -1.20
N ALA A 22 23.28 -3.65 -1.98
CA ALA A 22 22.53 -3.11 -3.09
C ALA A 22 21.53 -2.11 -2.49
N SER A 23 21.90 -0.84 -2.44
CA SER A 23 20.98 0.25 -2.10
C SER A 23 20.08 0.44 -3.31
N ALA A 24 19.04 -0.39 -3.41
CA ALA A 24 17.91 -0.06 -4.24
C ALA A 24 17.31 1.22 -3.66
N ILE A 25 17.71 2.37 -4.20
CA ILE A 25 17.16 3.67 -3.83
C ILE A 25 15.68 3.64 -4.21
N PRO A 26 14.75 3.72 -3.24
CA PRO A 26 13.34 3.68 -3.53
C PRO A 26 12.95 4.90 -4.38
N MET A 27 12.02 4.72 -5.31
CA MET A 27 11.52 5.79 -6.19
C MET A 27 11.09 7.04 -5.41
N TRP A 28 10.62 6.85 -4.18
CA TRP A 28 10.24 7.90 -3.25
C TRP A 28 11.35 8.95 -3.05
N GLU A 29 12.62 8.54 -2.96
CA GLU A 29 13.74 9.46 -2.71
C GLU A 29 13.88 10.51 -3.83
N PHE A 30 13.54 10.14 -5.07
CA PHE A 30 13.67 11.00 -6.25
C PHE A 30 12.55 12.06 -6.39
N LEU A 31 11.45 11.95 -5.64
CA LEU A 31 10.38 12.94 -5.70
C LEU A 31 10.84 14.26 -5.06
N SER A 32 10.39 15.37 -5.61
CA SER A 32 10.56 16.67 -4.96
C SER A 32 9.77 16.71 -3.65
N LYS A 33 10.22 17.54 -2.70
CA LYS A 33 9.50 17.78 -1.44
C LYS A 33 8.01 18.07 -1.67
N GLN A 34 7.72 18.89 -2.68
CA GLN A 34 6.36 19.33 -2.96
C GLN A 34 5.48 18.16 -3.43
N GLU A 35 6.02 17.28 -4.28
CA GLU A 35 5.33 16.06 -4.71
C GLU A 35 5.08 15.14 -3.53
N LYS A 36 6.10 14.89 -2.69
CA LYS A 36 5.97 14.07 -1.47
C LYS A 36 4.89 14.62 -0.54
N MET A 37 4.90 15.93 -0.25
CA MET A 37 3.87 16.58 0.56
C MET A 37 2.47 16.44 -0.07
N SER A 38 2.32 16.67 -1.36
CA SER A 38 1.02 16.57 -2.03
C SER A 38 0.44 15.15 -1.97
N PHE A 39 1.31 14.14 -2.13
CA PHE A 39 0.94 12.74 -2.11
C PHE A 39 0.62 12.24 -0.69
N LEU A 40 1.41 12.65 0.29
CA LEU A 40 1.13 12.36 1.70
C LEU A 40 -0.19 12.99 2.15
N TYR A 41 -0.47 14.20 1.70
CA TYR A 41 -1.71 14.90 2.04
C TYR A 41 -2.95 14.19 1.45
N SER A 42 -2.87 13.69 0.21
CA SER A 42 -4.01 12.96 -0.38
C SER A 42 -4.28 11.63 0.34
N LEU A 43 -3.23 10.88 0.66
CA LEU A 43 -3.35 9.65 1.46
C LEU A 43 -3.95 9.93 2.84
N PHE A 44 -3.44 10.95 3.51
CA PHE A 44 -3.95 11.36 4.81
C PHE A 44 -5.40 11.82 4.76
N ALA A 45 -5.81 12.53 3.69
CA ALA A 45 -7.19 12.95 3.55
C ALA A 45 -8.16 11.77 3.47
N ASN A 46 -7.80 10.72 2.74
CA ASN A 46 -8.58 9.48 2.69
C ASN A 46 -8.64 8.77 4.06
N GLN A 47 -7.54 8.77 4.80
CA GLN A 47 -7.51 8.24 6.17
C GLN A 47 -8.40 9.04 7.12
N VAL A 48 -8.40 10.37 7.00
CA VAL A 48 -9.25 11.26 7.81
C VAL A 48 -10.72 11.06 7.47
N GLU A 49 -11.07 10.91 6.19
CA GLU A 49 -12.44 10.65 5.75
C GLU A 49 -12.99 9.36 6.36
N SER A 50 -12.30 8.24 6.17
CA SER A 50 -12.68 6.94 6.74
C SER A 50 -12.71 6.94 8.28
N PHE A 51 -11.80 7.68 8.92
CA PHE A 51 -11.84 7.87 10.38
C PHE A 51 -13.06 8.65 10.84
N CYS A 52 -13.38 9.74 10.14
CA CYS A 52 -14.46 10.64 10.50
C CYS A 52 -15.85 10.06 10.21
N GLU A 53 -16.00 9.12 9.26
CA GLU A 53 -17.23 8.34 9.08
C GLU A 53 -17.62 7.57 10.34
N SER A 54 -16.64 7.01 11.06
CA SER A 54 -16.85 6.27 12.30
C SER A 54 -16.99 7.16 13.54
N SER A 55 -16.70 8.46 13.41
CA SER A 55 -16.55 9.38 14.53
C SER A 55 -17.75 10.33 14.67
N THR A 56 -18.14 10.63 15.90
CA THR A 56 -19.24 11.57 16.21
C THR A 56 -18.77 13.03 16.35
N LEU A 57 -17.51 13.33 16.00
CA LEU A 57 -16.91 14.65 16.14
C LEU A 57 -17.46 15.64 15.10
N LYS A 58 -17.97 16.78 15.57
CA LYS A 58 -18.40 17.89 14.70
C LYS A 58 -17.19 18.48 13.96
N ASN A 59 -17.28 18.66 12.65
CA ASN A 59 -16.20 19.17 11.79
C ASN A 59 -14.89 18.35 11.83
N CYS A 60 -14.99 17.05 12.12
CA CYS A 60 -13.85 16.12 12.21
C CYS A 60 -12.88 16.27 11.02
N ASN A 61 -13.39 16.15 9.79
CA ASN A 61 -12.57 16.22 8.58
C ASN A 61 -11.78 17.53 8.49
N LYS A 62 -12.45 18.66 8.68
CA LYS A 62 -11.85 19.99 8.50
C LYS A 62 -10.71 20.26 9.49
N GLU A 63 -10.91 19.93 10.76
CA GLU A 63 -9.90 20.18 11.80
C GLU A 63 -8.68 19.26 11.61
N LEU A 64 -8.92 17.98 11.32
CA LEU A 64 -7.85 17.00 11.12
C LEU A 64 -7.03 17.29 9.85
N LEU A 65 -7.68 17.62 8.73
CA LEU A 65 -7.00 18.01 7.50
C LEU A 65 -6.16 19.27 7.68
N LYS A 66 -6.70 20.28 8.37
CA LYS A 66 -5.97 21.52 8.67
C LYS A 66 -4.75 21.25 9.54
N TYR A 67 -4.90 20.40 10.56
CA TYR A 67 -3.79 19.99 11.43
C TYR A 67 -2.72 19.24 10.65
N GLY A 68 -3.12 18.23 9.86
CA GLY A 68 -2.20 17.43 9.05
C GLY A 68 -1.43 18.28 8.05
N LEU A 69 -2.10 19.21 7.35
CA LEU A 69 -1.44 20.11 6.41
C LEU A 69 -0.41 21.03 7.09
N SER A 70 -0.74 21.58 8.26
CA SER A 70 0.19 22.40 9.04
C SER A 70 1.41 21.60 9.48
N THR A 71 1.19 20.37 9.94
CA THR A 71 2.27 19.47 10.39
C THR A 71 3.16 19.09 9.22
N LEU A 72 2.57 18.70 8.08
CA LEU A 72 3.29 18.32 6.87
C LEU A 72 4.18 19.45 6.34
N LYS A 73 3.67 20.69 6.34
CA LYS A 73 4.45 21.88 5.94
C LYS A 73 5.67 22.13 6.85
N SER A 74 5.60 21.69 8.10
CA SER A 74 6.69 21.84 9.07
C SER A 74 7.72 20.70 9.03
N MET A 75 7.47 19.63 8.26
CA MET A 75 8.37 18.47 8.19
C MET A 75 9.63 18.76 7.34
N SER A 76 10.77 18.21 7.78
CA SER A 76 12.02 18.19 7.02
C SER A 76 12.02 17.08 5.97
N GLU A 77 12.87 17.20 4.94
CA GLU A 77 13.00 16.16 3.89
C GLU A 77 13.21 14.77 4.47
N ASP A 78 14.08 14.63 5.47
CA ASP A 78 14.40 13.33 6.09
C ASP A 78 13.15 12.65 6.67
N VAL A 79 12.22 13.44 7.23
CA VAL A 79 10.96 12.92 7.77
C VAL A 79 10.02 12.53 6.63
N LEU A 80 9.94 13.34 5.57
CA LEU A 80 9.17 12.98 4.38
C LEU A 80 9.68 11.69 3.73
N ASP A 81 11.00 11.49 3.68
CA ASP A 81 11.62 10.28 3.15
C ASP A 81 11.33 9.05 4.02
N ALA A 82 11.36 9.22 5.34
CA ALA A 82 10.97 8.16 6.28
C ALA A 82 9.47 7.83 6.25
N THR A 83 8.64 8.73 5.67
CA THR A 83 7.19 8.54 5.56
C THR A 83 6.79 7.98 4.19
N ASP A 84 7.61 7.10 3.61
CA ASP A 84 7.36 6.49 2.30
C ASP A 84 6.04 5.67 2.29
N PRO A 85 5.09 5.93 1.38
CA PRO A 85 3.84 5.18 1.22
C PRO A 85 4.01 3.72 0.75
N TYR A 86 5.18 3.35 0.22
CA TYR A 86 5.47 2.01 -0.28
C TYR A 86 6.07 1.10 0.79
N GLN A 87 6.42 1.63 1.96
CA GLN A 87 6.95 0.82 3.06
C GLN A 87 5.85 0.02 3.78
N ARG A 88 6.26 -1.02 4.51
CA ARG A 88 5.32 -1.80 5.32
C ARG A 88 4.71 -0.91 6.40
N ASP A 89 3.39 -1.05 6.61
CA ASP A 89 2.63 -0.25 7.58
C ASP A 89 2.68 1.26 7.29
N ALA A 90 2.92 1.66 6.04
CA ALA A 90 2.97 3.05 5.62
C ALA A 90 1.76 3.87 6.08
N ASN A 91 0.55 3.32 5.99
CA ASN A 91 -0.66 4.02 6.44
C ASN A 91 -0.57 4.45 7.92
N THR A 92 -0.07 3.57 8.78
CA THR A 92 0.13 3.84 10.21
C THR A 92 1.23 4.88 10.42
N ILE A 93 2.32 4.78 9.67
CA ILE A 93 3.46 5.71 9.75
C ILE A 93 3.02 7.11 9.31
N ILE A 94 2.32 7.23 8.19
CA ILE A 94 1.75 8.48 7.67
C ILE A 94 0.82 9.11 8.71
N TRP A 95 -0.13 8.33 9.25
CA TRP A 95 -1.07 8.82 10.26
C TRP A 95 -0.34 9.33 11.50
N THR A 96 0.56 8.53 12.07
CA THR A 96 1.27 8.86 13.30
C THR A 96 2.22 10.04 13.12
N SER A 97 2.86 10.17 11.95
CA SER A 97 3.70 11.32 11.59
C SER A 97 2.88 12.60 11.46
N LEU A 98 1.74 12.56 10.77
CA LEU A 98 0.90 13.74 10.54
C LEU A 98 0.06 14.15 11.75
N MET A 99 -0.29 13.19 12.60
CA MET A 99 -0.99 13.42 13.85
C MET A 99 -0.06 13.59 15.05
N LYS A 100 1.26 13.71 14.82
CA LYS A 100 2.23 13.83 15.92
C LYS A 100 1.85 14.98 16.86
N GLY A 101 1.60 14.68 18.14
CA GLY A 101 1.17 15.65 19.15
C GLY A 101 -0.34 15.88 19.24
N HIS A 102 -1.14 15.27 18.36
CA HIS A 102 -2.59 15.29 18.42
C HIS A 102 -3.13 14.17 19.34
N PRO A 103 -4.20 14.39 20.12
CA PRO A 103 -4.77 13.36 21.01
C PRO A 103 -5.25 12.10 20.28
N LEU A 104 -5.55 12.21 18.98
CA LEU A 104 -6.00 11.11 18.12
C LEU A 104 -4.85 10.38 17.41
N ALA A 105 -3.58 10.70 17.71
CA ALA A 105 -2.43 10.02 17.11
C ALA A 105 -2.44 8.51 17.34
N ASN A 106 -2.95 8.06 18.49
CA ASN A 106 -3.06 6.65 18.85
C ASN A 106 -4.27 5.96 18.20
N SER A 107 -5.23 6.73 17.69
CA SER A 107 -6.44 6.23 17.04
C SER A 107 -6.18 6.00 15.56
N VAL A 108 -5.21 5.14 15.26
CA VAL A 108 -4.84 4.80 13.88
C VAL A 108 -6.08 4.22 13.18
N PRO A 109 -6.54 4.81 12.07
CA PRO A 109 -7.65 4.28 11.30
C PRO A 109 -7.28 2.89 10.81
N LYS A 110 -8.18 1.92 10.97
CA LYS A 110 -8.00 0.59 10.39
C LYS A 110 -8.24 0.69 8.88
N VAL A 111 -7.28 1.22 8.14
CA VAL A 111 -7.28 1.15 6.68
C VAL A 111 -7.07 -0.33 6.35
N SER A 112 -8.04 -0.96 5.67
CA SER A 112 -7.78 -2.27 5.08
C SER A 112 -6.52 -2.13 4.25
N SER A 113 -5.58 -3.06 4.41
CA SER A 113 -4.27 -3.00 3.79
C SER A 113 -4.41 -3.18 2.27
N SER A 114 -4.91 -2.17 1.58
CA SER A 114 -4.69 -1.97 0.17
C SER A 114 -3.25 -1.54 0.06
N SER A 115 -2.36 -2.54 0.04
CA SER A 115 -1.01 -2.39 -0.49
C SER A 115 -1.11 -1.50 -1.74
N SER A 116 -0.42 -0.37 -1.74
CA SER A 116 -0.23 0.52 -2.88
C SER A 116 0.63 -0.14 -3.96
N THR A 117 0.47 -1.45 -4.18
CA THR A 117 0.53 -1.98 -5.52
C THR A 117 -0.61 -1.31 -6.27
N ALA A 118 -0.30 -0.21 -6.96
CA ALA A 118 -1.13 0.30 -8.03
C ALA A 118 -1.62 -0.92 -8.80
N LYS A 119 -2.93 -1.19 -8.74
CA LYS A 119 -3.53 -2.22 -9.59
C LYS A 119 -3.21 -1.75 -11.00
N PRO A 120 -2.36 -2.47 -11.78
CA PRO A 120 -2.27 -2.14 -13.18
C PRO A 120 -3.71 -2.32 -13.67
N ASN A 121 -4.30 -1.26 -14.24
CA ASN A 121 -5.66 -1.23 -14.78
C ASN A 121 -6.78 -0.84 -13.77
N SER A 122 -6.63 0.27 -13.04
CA SER A 122 -7.78 0.99 -12.47
C SER A 122 -7.97 2.32 -13.20
N TYR A 123 -8.48 2.26 -14.42
CA TYR A 123 -9.22 3.38 -15.00
C TYR A 123 -10.66 2.92 -14.99
N ASP A 124 -11.50 3.60 -14.21
CA ASP A 124 -12.85 4.04 -14.60
C ASP A 124 -13.39 4.95 -13.48
N ASP A 125 -14.32 5.82 -13.88
CA ASP A 125 -15.21 6.67 -13.07
C ASP A 125 -14.84 8.16 -12.93
N ASP A 126 -15.06 8.94 -13.99
CA ASP A 126 -15.70 10.25 -13.84
C ASP A 126 -16.61 10.55 -15.06
N GLU A 127 -17.89 10.74 -14.76
CA GLU A 127 -19.05 10.80 -15.65
C GLU A 127 -19.30 12.20 -16.25
N SER A 128 -20.19 12.24 -17.27
CA SER A 128 -21.08 13.35 -17.67
C SER A 128 -20.72 14.24 -18.87
N PHE A 129 -21.36 13.97 -20.03
CA PHE A 129 -22.15 15.00 -20.75
C PHE A 129 -23.13 14.42 -21.79
N GLY A 130 -24.43 14.70 -21.61
CA GLY A 130 -25.36 15.01 -22.72
C GLY A 130 -26.29 13.92 -23.25
N ASP A 131 -27.59 14.17 -23.06
CA ASP A 131 -28.79 13.53 -23.62
C ASP A 131 -28.67 12.83 -25.00
N ASP A 132 -29.06 11.56 -25.10
CA ASP A 132 -29.62 10.99 -26.33
C ASP A 132 -30.71 9.91 -26.07
N PRO A 133 -31.81 9.87 -26.88
CA PRO A 133 -32.97 9.03 -26.61
C PRO A 133 -32.98 7.78 -27.51
N TYR A 134 -32.09 6.81 -27.27
CA TYR A 134 -32.21 5.45 -27.83
C TYR A 134 -31.72 4.41 -26.80
N ALA A 135 -32.57 4.16 -25.80
CA ALA A 135 -32.45 3.00 -24.92
C ALA A 135 -32.86 1.72 -25.68
N ASP A 136 -31.94 1.11 -26.41
CA ASP A 136 -32.02 -0.30 -26.83
C ASP A 136 -30.64 -0.83 -27.26
N PHE A 137 -29.83 -1.29 -26.31
CA PHE A 137 -28.87 -2.35 -26.59
C PHE A 137 -28.55 -3.13 -25.31
N GLY A 138 -29.29 -4.22 -25.15
CA GLY A 138 -28.72 -5.52 -24.77
C GLY A 138 -27.88 -5.59 -23.50
N SER A 139 -28.50 -6.11 -22.45
CA SER A 139 -27.86 -6.79 -21.33
C SER A 139 -26.89 -7.89 -21.79
N GLU A 140 -25.62 -7.58 -22.05
CA GLU A 140 -24.61 -8.60 -22.40
C GLU A 140 -23.29 -8.53 -21.59
N SER A 141 -23.17 -7.63 -20.61
CA SER A 141 -21.97 -7.62 -19.75
C SER A 141 -22.00 -8.67 -18.61
N ALA A 142 -23.15 -9.28 -18.33
CA ALA A 142 -23.27 -10.32 -17.30
C ALA A 142 -22.90 -11.74 -17.80
N ALA A 143 -22.70 -11.93 -19.10
CA ALA A 143 -22.48 -13.26 -19.69
C ALA A 143 -21.00 -13.68 -19.80
N SER A 144 -20.04 -12.75 -19.68
CA SER A 144 -18.62 -13.06 -19.93
C SER A 144 -17.86 -13.73 -18.78
N ALA A 145 -18.47 -13.93 -17.61
CA ALA A 145 -17.76 -14.44 -16.42
C ALA A 145 -18.43 -15.64 -15.71
N LYS A 146 -19.35 -16.36 -16.36
CA LYS A 146 -19.85 -17.63 -15.81
C LYS A 146 -19.01 -18.79 -16.33
N ILE A 147 -18.11 -19.30 -15.49
CA ILE A 147 -17.35 -20.51 -15.79
C ILE A 147 -18.28 -21.70 -15.57
N ASP A 148 -18.97 -22.18 -16.62
CA ASP A 148 -19.95 -23.28 -16.52
C ASP A 148 -19.30 -24.67 -16.37
N ASN A 149 -17.97 -24.80 -16.53
CA ASN A 149 -17.28 -26.09 -16.49
C ASN A 149 -16.17 -26.14 -15.41
N VAL A 150 -16.56 -26.28 -14.14
CA VAL A 150 -15.63 -26.63 -13.06
C VAL A 150 -15.67 -28.15 -12.84
N TYR A 151 -14.68 -28.88 -13.37
CA TYR A 151 -14.51 -30.30 -13.04
C TYR A 151 -13.79 -30.44 -11.69
N ARG A 152 -14.52 -30.86 -10.64
CA ARG A 152 -13.90 -31.27 -9.37
C ARG A 152 -13.50 -32.73 -9.46
N LEU A 153 -12.19 -33.00 -9.41
CA LEU A 153 -11.68 -34.35 -9.34
C LEU A 153 -11.87 -34.91 -7.92
N PRO A 154 -12.29 -36.18 -7.76
CA PRO A 154 -12.30 -36.82 -6.47
C PRO A 154 -10.86 -36.93 -5.93
N PRO A 155 -10.68 -36.90 -4.60
CA PRO A 155 -9.38 -37.17 -3.99
C PRO A 155 -8.86 -38.56 -4.39
N PRO A 156 -7.54 -38.72 -4.57
CA PRO A 156 -6.94 -40.04 -4.79
C PRO A 156 -7.20 -40.98 -3.61
N GLU A 157 -7.33 -42.27 -3.91
CA GLU A 157 -7.51 -43.34 -2.92
C GLU A 157 -6.40 -43.26 -1.84
N GLY A 158 -6.80 -43.12 -0.56
CA GLY A 158 -5.87 -43.00 0.58
C GLY A 158 -5.65 -41.58 1.11
N PHE A 159 -6.32 -40.55 0.57
CA PHE A 159 -6.25 -39.19 1.09
C PHE A 159 -7.00 -39.06 2.43
N VAL A 160 -6.29 -39.28 3.54
CA VAL A 160 -6.77 -38.97 4.89
C VAL A 160 -6.46 -37.51 5.22
N GLN A 161 -7.49 -36.66 5.28
CA GLN A 161 -7.36 -35.31 5.85
C GLN A 161 -7.15 -35.47 7.35
N LYS A 162 -5.89 -35.33 7.81
CA LYS A 162 -5.58 -35.29 9.24
C LYS A 162 -6.09 -33.96 9.79
N LEU A 163 -7.33 -33.95 10.30
CA LEU A 163 -7.81 -32.90 11.19
C LEU A 163 -7.06 -33.02 12.52
N GLU A 164 -5.96 -32.30 12.68
CA GLU A 164 -5.47 -32.00 14.02
C GLU A 164 -6.28 -30.81 14.55
N ILE A 165 -7.23 -31.13 15.42
CA ILE A 165 -7.89 -30.16 16.30
C ILE A 165 -7.03 -30.14 17.56
N GLY A 166 -6.22 -29.09 17.70
CA GLY A 166 -5.53 -28.72 18.94
C GLY A 166 -6.15 -27.46 19.50
#